data_AF-A0A2D9RTM8-F1
#
_entry.id   AF-A0A2D9RTM8-F1
#
_cell.length_a   1.000
_cell.length_b   1.000
_cell.length_c   1.000
_cell.angle_alpha   90.00
_cell.angle_beta   90.00
_cell.angle_gamma   90.00
#
_symmetry.space_group_name_H-M   'P 1'
#
loop_
_entity.id
_entity.type
_entity.pdbx_description
1 polymer ?
#
loop_
_entity_poly.entity_id
_entity_poly.type
_entity_poly.pdbx_seq_one_letter_code
_entity_poly.pdbx_strand_id
1 'polypeptide(L)'
;MYMKIRTLSLLLILSVIMSCDTDDILPALTLTTSSNEISENQEQIIITASLNSDINEDILLPLSFAGTATFDQDYVTTESALIISSVNSSGSISISSMQDNDIEEIETIIISVESQNDVVLTNSSITISILDDDSDSDGDGINDSDDDCPNEAGLPEYNGCSQPLLIINEVLYDPPAGDDAGDANGDGTREAQEDEFIEFVNIGGTLDLSGYSVHDDAQERHVFPEGTVIPSGGVLVLFGGGNPTGAFGNATVQTATTGLLNMNNAGDFVTLQNNNGEVVLTFDIEPLSNNPDESYSRYPDLNTEPDSDGNLFFQHASLSESSGTLFSPGTRINGTNFN
;
A
#
# COMPACT_ATOMS: atom_id res chain seq x y z
N MET A 1 -65.21 -38.56 -63.93
CA MET A 1 -64.06 -37.81 -63.37
C MET A 1 -64.60 -36.97 -62.21
N TYR A 2 -64.60 -37.54 -61.00
CA TYR A 2 -65.10 -36.89 -59.78
C TYR A 2 -63.90 -36.37 -58.98
N MET A 3 -63.81 -35.06 -58.79
CA MET A 3 -62.74 -34.40 -58.04
C MET A 3 -63.23 -34.10 -56.62
N LYS A 4 -62.70 -34.81 -55.62
CA LYS A 4 -62.96 -34.57 -54.19
C LYS A 4 -62.08 -33.42 -53.71
N ILE A 5 -62.71 -32.31 -53.33
CA ILE A 5 -62.08 -31.19 -52.62
C ILE A 5 -61.91 -31.61 -51.15
N ARG A 6 -60.68 -31.51 -50.62
CA ARG A 6 -60.38 -31.61 -49.18
C ARG A 6 -60.05 -30.21 -48.68
N THR A 7 -60.93 -29.64 -47.88
CA THR A 7 -60.70 -28.42 -47.11
C THR A 7 -59.75 -28.72 -45.95
N LEU A 8 -58.61 -28.05 -45.91
CA LEU A 8 -57.64 -28.08 -44.80
C LEU A 8 -57.89 -26.83 -43.95
N SER A 9 -58.48 -26.99 -42.76
CA SER A 9 -58.64 -25.90 -41.79
C SER A 9 -57.30 -25.62 -41.11
N LEU A 10 -56.77 -24.42 -41.28
CA LEU A 10 -55.55 -23.94 -40.63
C LEU A 10 -55.94 -23.28 -39.29
N LEU A 11 -55.56 -23.91 -38.18
CA LEU A 11 -55.80 -23.41 -36.82
C LEU A 11 -54.67 -22.41 -36.49
N LEU A 12 -55.01 -21.12 -36.42
CA LEU A 12 -54.07 -20.05 -36.04
C LEU A 12 -53.88 -20.07 -34.51
N ILE A 13 -52.73 -20.53 -34.04
CA ILE A 13 -52.34 -20.48 -32.63
C ILE A 13 -51.80 -19.07 -32.34
N LEU A 14 -52.55 -18.28 -31.59
CA LEU A 14 -52.15 -16.97 -31.10
C LEU A 14 -51.19 -17.17 -29.91
N SER A 15 -49.89 -16.99 -30.14
CA SER A 15 -48.87 -17.01 -29.09
C SER A 15 -48.96 -15.74 -28.25
N VAL A 16 -49.54 -15.85 -27.06
CA VAL A 16 -49.44 -14.82 -26.03
C VAL A 16 -48.02 -14.87 -25.47
N ILE A 17 -47.18 -13.94 -25.91
CA ILE A 17 -45.90 -13.64 -25.26
C ILE A 17 -46.25 -12.97 -23.92
N MET A 18 -46.17 -13.72 -22.82
CA MET A 18 -46.05 -13.13 -21.50
C MET A 18 -44.65 -12.51 -21.43
N SER A 19 -44.60 -11.18 -21.48
CA SER A 19 -43.43 -10.44 -21.03
C SER A 19 -43.31 -10.69 -19.53
N CYS A 20 -42.21 -11.31 -19.12
CA CYS A 20 -41.82 -11.32 -17.71
C CYS A 20 -41.16 -9.96 -17.47
N ASP A 21 -41.76 -9.10 -16.65
CA ASP A 21 -41.00 -8.00 -16.06
C ASP A 21 -39.92 -8.67 -15.21
N THR A 22 -38.67 -8.53 -15.62
CA THR A 22 -37.52 -8.89 -14.78
C THR A 22 -37.50 -7.88 -13.65
N ASP A 23 -37.40 -8.33 -12.40
CA ASP A 23 -37.12 -7.42 -11.28
C ASP A 23 -35.83 -6.66 -11.62
N ASP A 24 -35.98 -5.36 -11.87
CA ASP A 24 -34.87 -4.50 -12.27
C ASP A 24 -33.97 -4.30 -11.06
N ILE A 25 -32.74 -4.80 -11.14
CA ILE A 25 -31.75 -4.64 -10.09
C ILE A 25 -31.08 -3.28 -10.27
N LEU A 26 -31.24 -2.39 -9.28
CA LEU A 26 -30.63 -1.06 -9.34
C LEU A 26 -29.10 -1.18 -9.42
N PRO A 27 -28.44 -0.39 -10.29
CA PRO A 27 -26.98 -0.38 -10.38
C PRO A 27 -26.35 0.10 -9.07
N ALA A 28 -25.21 -0.47 -8.70
CA ALA A 28 -24.42 -0.02 -7.57
C ALA A 28 -23.46 1.10 -7.99
N LEU A 29 -23.45 2.18 -7.23
CA LEU A 29 -22.59 3.34 -7.41
C LEU A 29 -21.39 3.29 -6.48
N THR A 30 -20.21 3.58 -7.03
CA THR A 30 -18.97 3.78 -6.29
C THR A 30 -18.33 5.10 -6.70
N LEU A 31 -17.98 5.94 -5.73
CA LEU A 31 -17.12 7.09 -5.92
C LEU A 31 -15.66 6.72 -5.68
N THR A 32 -14.78 7.27 -6.52
CA THR A 32 -13.32 7.25 -6.35
C THR A 32 -12.75 8.64 -6.63
N THR A 33 -11.55 8.91 -6.13
CA THR A 33 -10.79 10.14 -6.42
C THR A 33 -9.41 9.77 -6.96
N SER A 34 -8.79 10.68 -7.71
CA SER A 34 -7.41 10.52 -8.19
C SER A 34 -6.36 10.70 -7.09
N SER A 35 -6.68 11.46 -6.04
CA SER A 35 -5.87 11.64 -4.81
C SER A 35 -6.80 11.98 -3.65
N ASN A 36 -6.40 11.65 -2.42
CA ASN A 36 -7.11 12.07 -1.20
C ASN A 36 -6.57 13.40 -0.63
N GLU A 37 -5.55 13.97 -1.26
CA GLU A 37 -4.86 15.18 -0.82
C GLU A 37 -4.55 16.04 -2.04
N ILE A 38 -4.63 17.36 -1.87
CA ILE A 38 -4.27 18.37 -2.87
C ILE A 38 -3.49 19.48 -2.20
N SER A 39 -2.44 19.98 -2.85
CA SER A 39 -1.77 21.20 -2.42
C SER A 39 -2.60 22.42 -2.84
N GLU A 40 -2.51 23.51 -2.09
CA GLU A 40 -3.15 24.79 -2.42
C GLU A 40 -2.57 25.47 -3.68
N ASN A 41 -1.53 24.90 -4.29
CA ASN A 41 -0.81 25.39 -5.48
C ASN A 41 -1.57 25.41 -6.83
N GLN A 42 -2.90 25.52 -6.82
CA GLN A 42 -3.81 25.39 -7.99
C GLN A 42 -3.86 23.99 -8.60
N GLU A 43 -3.62 22.98 -7.79
CA GLU A 43 -3.74 21.58 -8.15
C GLU A 43 -5.18 21.16 -8.48
N GLN A 44 -5.31 20.01 -9.15
CA GLN A 44 -6.60 19.48 -9.57
C GLN A 44 -6.68 17.99 -9.29
N ILE A 45 -7.81 17.58 -8.73
CA ILE A 45 -8.22 16.18 -8.60
C ILE A 45 -9.48 15.88 -9.39
N ILE A 46 -9.64 14.60 -9.72
CA ILE A 46 -10.79 14.10 -10.46
C ILE A 46 -11.58 13.15 -9.54
N ILE A 47 -12.81 13.54 -9.25
CA ILE A 47 -13.79 12.66 -8.61
C ILE A 47 -14.53 11.90 -9.70
N THR A 48 -14.51 10.58 -9.62
CA THR A 48 -15.15 9.67 -10.59
C THR A 48 -16.25 8.88 -9.91
N ALA A 49 -17.44 8.87 -10.50
CA ALA A 49 -18.52 7.98 -10.10
C ALA A 49 -18.69 6.88 -11.14
N SER A 50 -18.70 5.63 -10.69
CA SER A 50 -18.80 4.46 -11.57
C SER A 50 -19.96 3.57 -11.16
N LEU A 51 -20.66 3.02 -12.15
CA LEU A 51 -21.70 2.02 -11.99
C LEU A 51 -21.17 0.63 -12.34
N ASN A 52 -21.70 -0.37 -11.65
CA ASN A 52 -21.38 -1.77 -11.95
C ASN A 52 -22.21 -2.38 -13.10
N SER A 53 -23.12 -1.61 -13.70
CA SER A 53 -23.92 -2.03 -14.85
C SER A 53 -24.25 -0.86 -15.76
N ASP A 54 -24.66 -1.19 -16.99
CA ASP A 54 -25.10 -0.21 -17.98
C ASP A 54 -26.43 0.44 -17.57
N ILE A 55 -26.63 1.66 -18.05
CA ILE A 55 -27.83 2.48 -17.82
C ILE A 55 -28.43 2.89 -19.16
N ASN A 56 -29.75 3.09 -19.20
CA ASN A 56 -30.47 3.44 -20.43
C ASN A 56 -30.83 4.94 -20.51
N GLU A 57 -30.64 5.68 -19.42
CA GLU A 57 -30.86 7.12 -19.30
C GLU A 57 -29.73 7.74 -18.48
N ASP A 58 -29.39 9.00 -18.75
CA ASP A 58 -28.35 9.72 -18.00
C ASP A 58 -28.77 9.85 -16.53
N ILE A 59 -27.84 9.55 -15.61
CA ILE A 59 -28.04 9.71 -14.17
C ILE A 59 -27.34 10.99 -13.71
N LEU A 60 -28.10 11.89 -13.10
CA LEU A 60 -27.59 13.08 -12.43
C LEU A 60 -27.39 12.76 -10.94
N LEU A 61 -26.17 12.96 -10.45
CA LEU A 61 -25.78 12.73 -9.06
C LEU A 61 -25.47 14.07 -8.39
N PRO A 62 -26.43 14.70 -7.70
CA PRO A 62 -26.19 15.87 -6.86
C PRO A 62 -25.11 15.56 -5.81
N LEU A 63 -24.15 16.47 -5.71
CA LEU A 63 -23.09 16.40 -4.72
C LEU A 63 -23.35 17.40 -3.61
N SER A 64 -23.14 16.96 -2.38
CA SER A 64 -23.07 17.80 -1.20
C SER A 64 -21.61 17.95 -0.79
N PHE A 65 -21.23 19.17 -0.39
CA PHE A 65 -19.90 19.52 0.05
C PHE A 65 -19.97 19.95 1.52
N ALA A 66 -19.09 19.41 2.34
CA ALA A 66 -18.90 19.73 3.75
C ALA A 66 -17.40 19.70 4.08
N GLY A 67 -17.05 19.77 5.35
CA GLY A 67 -15.66 19.82 5.82
C GLY A 67 -15.32 21.17 6.42
N THR A 68 -14.04 21.47 6.51
CA THR A 68 -13.53 22.75 7.03
C THR A 68 -13.26 23.75 5.90
N ALA A 69 -12.89 23.26 4.71
CA ALA A 69 -12.60 24.09 3.56
C ALA A 69 -13.87 24.79 3.02
N THR A 70 -13.67 26.01 2.57
CA THR A 70 -14.63 26.98 2.07
C THR A 70 -14.57 27.11 0.55
N PHE A 71 -15.72 26.90 -0.09
CA PHE A 71 -15.86 27.10 -1.53
C PHE A 71 -15.60 28.57 -1.94
N ASP A 72 -14.90 28.76 -3.06
CA ASP A 72 -14.50 30.08 -3.63
C ASP A 72 -13.49 30.86 -2.76
N GLN A 73 -12.92 30.19 -1.75
CA GLN A 73 -11.72 30.62 -1.02
C GLN A 73 -10.63 29.57 -1.24
N ASP A 74 -10.88 28.33 -0.82
CA ASP A 74 -9.83 27.29 -0.74
C ASP A 74 -9.93 26.28 -1.91
N TYR A 75 -11.14 26.13 -2.47
CA TYR A 75 -11.37 25.29 -3.64
C TYR A 75 -12.52 25.77 -4.53
N VAL A 76 -12.45 25.33 -5.79
CA VAL A 76 -13.51 25.49 -6.80
C VAL A 76 -13.84 24.16 -7.45
N THR A 77 -15.10 24.05 -7.88
CA THR A 77 -15.59 22.95 -8.71
C THR A 77 -16.34 23.53 -9.90
N THR A 78 -16.29 22.86 -11.05
CA THR A 78 -16.97 23.31 -12.26
C THR A 78 -18.49 23.09 -12.21
N GLU A 79 -18.94 22.11 -11.42
CA GLU A 79 -20.35 21.69 -11.33
C GLU A 79 -20.69 21.29 -9.87
N SER A 80 -21.99 21.28 -9.53
CA SER A 80 -22.48 20.78 -8.24
C SER A 80 -23.14 19.40 -8.34
N ALA A 81 -23.05 18.76 -9.50
CA ALA A 81 -23.59 17.44 -9.76
C ALA A 81 -22.73 16.72 -10.80
N LEU A 82 -22.57 15.41 -10.62
CA LEU A 82 -21.85 14.55 -11.54
C LEU A 82 -22.86 13.85 -12.46
N ILE A 83 -22.57 13.80 -13.76
CA ILE A 83 -23.43 13.16 -14.75
C ILE A 83 -22.78 11.85 -15.22
N ILE A 84 -23.47 10.74 -15.02
CA ILE A 84 -23.13 9.46 -15.67
C ILE A 84 -24.03 9.34 -16.89
N SER A 85 -23.45 9.47 -18.08
CA SER A 85 -24.23 9.42 -19.32
C SER A 85 -24.65 7.99 -19.64
N SER A 86 -25.85 7.79 -20.15
CA SER A 86 -26.39 6.52 -20.68
C SER A 86 -25.46 5.76 -21.65
N VAL A 87 -24.49 6.43 -22.25
CA VAL A 87 -23.50 5.80 -23.16
C VAL A 87 -22.20 5.38 -22.46
N ASN A 88 -22.01 5.73 -21.20
CA ASN A 88 -20.82 5.45 -20.39
C ASN A 88 -21.22 4.90 -19.00
N SER A 89 -20.48 3.96 -18.45
CA SER A 89 -20.72 3.46 -17.09
C SER A 89 -20.08 4.33 -15.99
N SER A 90 -19.51 5.47 -16.35
CA SER A 90 -18.89 6.41 -15.40
C SER A 90 -19.04 7.86 -15.84
N GLY A 91 -18.94 8.74 -14.85
CA GLY A 91 -18.85 10.19 -15.01
C GLY A 91 -17.82 10.76 -14.05
N SER A 92 -17.34 11.98 -14.33
CA SER A 92 -16.31 12.61 -13.52
C SER A 92 -16.54 14.11 -13.37
N ILE A 93 -16.03 14.66 -12.28
CA ILE A 93 -15.96 16.10 -12.02
C ILE A 93 -14.57 16.45 -11.51
N SER A 94 -14.09 17.65 -11.84
CA SER A 94 -12.83 18.18 -11.33
C SER A 94 -13.06 19.13 -10.17
N ILE A 95 -12.25 18.96 -9.12
CA ILE A 95 -12.09 19.93 -8.03
C ILE A 95 -10.68 20.48 -8.14
N SER A 96 -10.54 21.79 -8.03
CA SER A 96 -9.24 22.47 -8.01
C SER A 96 -9.09 23.27 -6.73
N SER A 97 -7.91 23.20 -6.12
CA SER A 97 -7.54 24.11 -5.04
C SER A 97 -7.34 25.52 -5.57
N MET A 98 -7.38 26.49 -4.66
CA MET A 98 -7.22 27.90 -4.97
C MET A 98 -6.05 28.46 -4.19
N GLN A 99 -4.94 28.75 -4.87
CA GLN A 99 -3.81 29.42 -4.24
C GLN A 99 -4.15 30.79 -3.67
N ASP A 100 -3.78 31.01 -2.42
CA ASP A 100 -3.53 32.36 -1.91
C ASP A 100 -2.17 32.55 -1.21
N ASN A 101 -2.09 33.39 -0.16
CA ASN A 101 -0.85 33.67 0.60
C ASN A 101 -1.14 33.77 2.12
N ASP A 102 -2.36 33.47 2.53
CA ASP A 102 -2.74 33.43 3.94
C ASP A 102 -2.24 32.09 4.49
N ILE A 103 -1.68 32.10 5.71
CA ILE A 103 -1.23 30.86 6.37
C ILE A 103 -2.42 30.30 7.11
N GLU A 104 -2.83 29.11 6.71
CA GLU A 104 -3.98 28.39 7.20
C GLU A 104 -3.56 27.01 7.75
N GLU A 105 -4.51 26.36 8.41
CA GLU A 105 -4.32 24.99 8.90
C GLU A 105 -4.82 24.03 7.82
N ILE A 106 -4.37 22.78 7.85
CA ILE A 106 -4.86 21.74 6.91
C ILE A 106 -6.39 21.65 6.96
N GLU A 107 -7.00 21.78 5.79
CA GLU A 107 -8.44 21.78 5.65
C GLU A 107 -8.97 20.52 4.98
N THR A 108 -10.28 20.32 5.04
CA THR A 108 -10.94 19.14 4.47
C THR A 108 -12.13 19.52 3.61
N ILE A 109 -12.26 18.83 2.47
CA ILE A 109 -13.47 18.78 1.65
C ILE A 109 -14.08 17.38 1.77
N ILE A 110 -15.30 17.30 2.28
CA ILE A 110 -16.08 16.06 2.32
C ILE A 110 -17.12 16.14 1.21
N ILE A 111 -16.93 15.36 0.14
CA ILE A 111 -17.86 15.26 -0.99
C ILE A 111 -18.73 14.02 -0.82
N SER A 112 -20.04 14.21 -0.78
CA SER A 112 -21.02 13.12 -0.65
C SER A 112 -22.06 13.17 -1.76
N VAL A 113 -22.36 12.01 -2.38
CA VAL A 113 -23.52 11.85 -3.27
C VAL A 113 -24.79 11.83 -2.43
N GLU A 114 -25.71 12.73 -2.73
CA GLU A 114 -27.02 12.75 -2.08
C GLU A 114 -27.85 11.51 -2.46
N SER A 115 -28.68 11.03 -1.53
CA SER A 115 -29.53 9.84 -1.73
C SER A 115 -30.30 9.89 -3.05
N GLN A 116 -30.11 8.87 -3.89
CA GLN A 116 -30.82 8.68 -5.15
C GLN A 116 -31.70 7.42 -5.10
N ASN A 117 -32.84 7.45 -5.81
CA ASN A 117 -33.71 6.26 -5.91
C ASN A 117 -33.26 5.29 -7.02
N ASP A 118 -32.38 5.74 -7.92
CA ASP A 118 -32.04 5.02 -9.15
C ASP A 118 -30.73 4.21 -9.04
N VAL A 119 -30.00 4.35 -7.94
CA VAL A 119 -28.72 3.65 -7.70
C VAL A 119 -28.62 3.19 -6.24
N VAL A 120 -27.86 2.12 -6.01
CA VAL A 120 -27.48 1.66 -4.67
C VAL A 120 -26.12 2.25 -4.30
N LEU A 121 -26.05 3.00 -3.20
CA LEU A 121 -24.81 3.63 -2.73
C LEU A 121 -23.94 2.62 -1.96
N THR A 122 -22.69 2.43 -2.38
CA THR A 122 -21.71 1.57 -1.68
C THR A 122 -20.62 2.41 -1.02
N ASN A 123 -19.92 3.24 -1.80
CA ASN A 123 -18.98 4.27 -1.35
C ASN A 123 -19.43 5.60 -1.93
N SER A 124 -20.21 6.36 -1.14
CA SER A 124 -20.85 7.59 -1.59
C SER A 124 -20.29 8.85 -0.96
N SER A 125 -19.18 8.76 -0.23
CA SER A 125 -18.47 9.89 0.37
C SER A 125 -16.98 9.75 0.16
N ILE A 126 -16.31 10.86 -0.14
CA ILE A 126 -14.86 11.00 -0.22
C ILE A 126 -14.48 12.19 0.65
N THR A 127 -13.37 12.07 1.37
CA THR A 127 -12.74 13.18 2.07
C THR A 127 -11.43 13.50 1.36
N ILE A 128 -11.20 14.78 1.09
CA ILE A 128 -9.98 15.32 0.51
C ILE A 128 -9.38 16.28 1.52
N SER A 129 -8.07 16.19 1.79
CA SER A 129 -7.36 17.22 2.54
C SER A 129 -6.77 18.27 1.59
N ILE A 130 -6.83 19.54 1.98
CA ILE A 130 -6.13 20.64 1.31
C ILE A 130 -4.92 20.98 2.17
N LEU A 131 -3.73 20.88 1.57
CA LEU A 131 -2.45 21.19 2.20
C LEU A 131 -2.01 22.58 1.74
N ASP A 132 -1.91 23.51 2.68
CA ASP A 132 -1.43 24.86 2.44
C ASP A 132 0.04 24.80 1.99
N ASP A 133 0.40 25.53 0.93
CA ASP A 133 1.78 25.59 0.42
C ASP A 133 2.61 26.73 1.02
N ASP A 134 2.02 27.53 1.90
CA ASP A 134 2.64 28.59 2.71
C ASP A 134 2.74 28.23 4.21
N SER A 135 2.13 27.12 4.66
CA SER A 135 2.14 26.64 6.05
C SER A 135 3.18 25.53 6.31
N ASP A 136 3.60 25.43 7.57
CA ASP A 136 4.47 24.39 8.16
C ASP A 136 3.86 24.08 9.54
N SER A 137 2.91 23.14 9.53
CA SER A 137 1.99 22.88 10.63
C SER A 137 2.67 22.29 11.87
N ASP A 138 3.78 21.55 11.69
CA ASP A 138 4.54 20.96 12.80
C ASP A 138 5.87 21.68 13.11
N GLY A 139 6.28 22.61 12.25
CA GLY A 139 7.40 23.52 12.47
C GLY A 139 8.77 22.90 12.21
N ASP A 140 8.85 21.87 11.38
CA ASP A 140 10.12 21.19 11.07
C ASP A 140 10.94 21.88 9.97
N GLY A 141 10.35 22.87 9.30
CA GLY A 141 10.96 23.68 8.25
C GLY A 141 10.66 23.20 6.82
N ILE A 142 9.71 22.29 6.63
CA ILE A 142 9.17 21.82 5.36
C ILE A 142 7.70 22.27 5.28
N ASN A 143 7.26 22.73 4.13
CA ASN A 143 5.87 23.20 3.99
C ASN A 143 4.93 22.01 3.90
N ASP A 144 3.69 22.13 4.41
CA ASP A 144 2.72 21.04 4.46
C ASP A 144 2.48 20.39 3.09
N SER A 145 2.50 21.19 2.01
CA SER A 145 2.37 20.68 0.63
C SER A 145 3.54 19.82 0.11
N ASP A 146 4.72 19.95 0.72
CA ASP A 146 5.94 19.20 0.40
C ASP A 146 6.26 18.15 1.50
N ASP A 147 5.38 18.01 2.50
CA ASP A 147 5.55 17.16 3.67
C ASP A 147 4.62 15.92 3.59
N ASP A 148 5.21 14.72 3.68
CA ASP A 148 4.50 13.43 3.71
C ASP A 148 3.77 13.22 5.07
N CYS A 149 4.20 13.92 6.13
CA CYS A 149 3.65 13.89 7.47
C CYS A 149 3.42 15.29 8.07
N PRO A 150 2.53 16.14 7.50
CA PRO A 150 2.37 17.56 7.88
C PRO A 150 1.98 17.86 9.35
N ASN A 151 1.74 16.84 10.17
CA ASN A 151 1.36 16.99 11.57
C ASN A 151 2.38 16.35 12.53
N GLU A 152 3.53 15.89 12.02
CA GLU A 152 4.54 15.16 12.77
C GLU A 152 5.96 15.54 12.35
N ALA A 153 6.56 16.47 13.09
CA ALA A 153 7.86 17.05 12.76
C ALA A 153 8.92 16.01 12.41
N GLY A 154 9.54 16.21 11.25
CA GLY A 154 10.45 15.28 10.65
C GLY A 154 11.81 15.85 10.26
N LEU A 155 12.44 15.15 9.33
CA LEU A 155 13.69 15.60 8.72
C LEU A 155 13.50 15.75 7.20
N PRO A 156 14.19 16.71 6.56
CA PRO A 156 14.14 16.88 5.10
C PRO A 156 14.58 15.65 4.29
N GLU A 157 15.38 14.75 4.87
CA GLU A 157 15.73 13.49 4.22
C GLU A 157 14.56 12.49 4.12
N TYR A 158 13.45 12.76 4.81
CA TYR A 158 12.22 11.94 4.87
C TYR A 158 10.96 12.72 4.52
N ASN A 159 11.10 13.80 3.74
CA ASN A 159 10.00 14.67 3.33
C ASN A 159 9.10 15.06 4.52
N GLY A 160 9.69 15.53 5.62
CA GLY A 160 8.94 16.06 6.77
C GLY A 160 8.30 15.02 7.68
N CYS A 161 8.43 13.74 7.35
CA CYS A 161 8.19 12.67 8.31
C CYS A 161 9.32 12.54 9.33
N SER A 162 8.95 12.12 10.54
CA SER A 162 9.89 11.60 11.52
C SER A 162 10.80 10.54 10.88
N GLN A 163 12.02 10.41 11.44
CA GLN A 163 13.03 9.44 10.96
C GLN A 163 12.36 8.14 10.54
N PRO A 164 12.70 7.59 9.35
CA PRO A 164 11.93 6.57 8.71
C PRO A 164 11.92 5.47 9.72
N LEU A 165 10.72 5.06 10.05
CA LEU A 165 10.53 3.83 10.77
C LEU A 165 10.74 2.69 9.77
N LEU A 166 11.80 2.76 8.97
CA LEU A 166 12.37 1.57 8.39
C LEU A 166 12.79 0.73 9.60
N ILE A 167 12.17 -0.42 9.77
CA ILE A 167 12.48 -1.32 10.85
C ILE A 167 13.00 -2.62 10.24
N ILE A 168 13.89 -3.27 10.96
CA ILE A 168 14.16 -4.69 10.72
C ILE A 168 13.02 -5.47 11.38
N ASN A 169 12.27 -6.24 10.60
CA ASN A 169 11.15 -7.04 11.10
C ASN A 169 11.54 -8.51 11.26
N GLU A 170 12.41 -9.04 10.41
CA GLU A 170 12.88 -10.41 10.50
C GLU A 170 14.35 -10.52 10.05
N VAL A 171 15.14 -11.35 10.75
CA VAL A 171 16.52 -11.66 10.37
C VAL A 171 16.75 -13.16 10.44
N LEU A 172 17.24 -13.75 9.36
CA LEU A 172 17.77 -15.10 9.33
C LEU A 172 19.28 -15.03 9.14
N TYR A 173 20.02 -15.26 10.22
CA TYR A 173 21.49 -15.32 10.21
C TYR A 173 22.04 -16.75 10.32
N ASP A 174 21.19 -17.73 10.65
CA ASP A 174 21.57 -19.14 10.77
C ASP A 174 20.55 -20.01 10.01
N PRO A 175 20.60 -20.06 8.67
CA PRO A 175 19.65 -20.84 7.90
C PRO A 175 19.69 -22.33 8.30
N PRO A 176 18.54 -22.97 8.56
CA PRO A 176 18.49 -24.36 8.99
C PRO A 176 19.18 -25.31 8.00
N ALA A 177 19.62 -26.47 8.50
CA ALA A 177 20.24 -27.48 7.64
C ALA A 177 19.21 -28.21 6.77
N GLY A 178 19.55 -28.41 5.50
CA GLY A 178 18.79 -29.20 4.52
C GLY A 178 18.00 -28.36 3.53
N ASP A 179 17.97 -28.81 2.28
CA ASP A 179 17.44 -28.06 1.14
C ASP A 179 16.00 -27.59 1.38
N ASP A 180 15.08 -28.46 1.78
CA ASP A 180 13.67 -28.08 2.00
C ASP A 180 13.43 -27.16 3.20
N ALA A 181 14.36 -27.12 4.16
CA ALA A 181 14.15 -26.44 5.44
C ALA A 181 14.84 -25.08 5.50
N GLY A 182 16.03 -24.95 4.91
CA GLY A 182 16.86 -23.73 4.99
C GLY A 182 17.06 -22.98 3.69
N ASP A 183 16.42 -23.40 2.59
CA ASP A 183 16.35 -22.64 1.33
C ASP A 183 15.35 -21.49 1.49
N ALA A 184 15.75 -20.45 2.21
CA ALA A 184 14.91 -19.30 2.53
C ALA A 184 14.68 -18.41 1.30
N ASN A 185 15.63 -18.39 0.36
CA ASN A 185 15.48 -17.65 -0.89
C ASN A 185 14.67 -18.44 -1.95
N GLY A 186 14.39 -19.72 -1.72
CA GLY A 186 13.50 -20.54 -2.54
C GLY A 186 14.05 -20.90 -3.93
N ASP A 187 15.36 -20.77 -4.14
CA ASP A 187 16.00 -21.05 -5.44
C ASP A 187 16.22 -22.55 -5.71
N GLY A 188 15.88 -23.39 -4.74
CA GLY A 188 15.91 -24.84 -4.79
C GLY A 188 17.19 -25.44 -4.22
N THR A 189 18.10 -24.63 -3.67
CA THR A 189 19.33 -25.10 -3.03
C THR A 189 19.55 -24.35 -1.73
N ARG A 190 19.75 -25.10 -0.63
CA ARG A 190 20.19 -24.47 0.60
C ARG A 190 21.69 -24.17 0.55
N GLU A 191 22.05 -22.89 0.55
CA GLU A 191 23.41 -22.35 0.67
C GLU A 191 23.45 -21.38 1.86
N ALA A 192 24.31 -21.65 2.85
CA ALA A 192 24.22 -20.98 4.16
C ALA A 192 24.27 -19.46 4.07
N GLN A 193 25.14 -18.95 3.21
CA GLN A 193 25.40 -17.53 3.10
C GLN A 193 24.44 -16.87 2.12
N GLU A 194 23.90 -17.62 1.15
CA GLU A 194 22.95 -17.09 0.18
C GLU A 194 21.51 -17.04 0.73
N ASP A 195 21.18 -17.92 1.67
CA ASP A 195 19.87 -18.01 2.34
C ASP A 195 19.74 -17.14 3.59
N GLU A 196 20.84 -16.54 4.06
CA GLU A 196 20.79 -15.45 5.03
C GLU A 196 19.90 -14.31 4.50
N PHE A 197 19.09 -13.69 5.35
CA PHE A 197 18.33 -12.50 4.94
C PHE A 197 18.06 -11.50 6.06
N ILE A 198 17.83 -10.26 5.65
CA ILE A 198 17.30 -9.18 6.48
C ILE A 198 16.02 -8.66 5.82
N GLU A 199 14.93 -8.64 6.57
CA GLU A 199 13.64 -8.06 6.16
C GLU A 199 13.50 -6.66 6.77
N PHE A 200 13.40 -5.68 5.90
CA PHE A 200 13.07 -4.31 6.24
C PHE A 200 11.60 -4.03 5.93
N VAL A 201 10.91 -3.36 6.85
CA VAL A 201 9.57 -2.83 6.61
C VAL A 201 9.61 -1.33 6.81
N ASN A 202 9.14 -0.58 5.81
CA ASN A 202 8.95 0.85 5.93
C ASN A 202 7.58 1.12 6.58
N ILE A 203 7.55 1.62 7.81
CA ILE A 203 6.28 2.02 8.46
C ILE A 203 6.08 3.55 8.50
N GLY A 204 6.91 4.31 7.78
CA GLY A 204 6.78 5.78 7.60
C GLY A 204 6.32 6.18 6.20
N GLY A 205 6.66 7.40 5.77
CA GLY A 205 6.43 7.94 4.41
C GLY A 205 7.24 7.22 3.32
N THR A 206 7.26 7.73 2.09
CA THR A 206 8.01 7.07 1.00
C THR A 206 9.53 7.21 1.22
N LEU A 207 10.27 6.10 1.21
CA LEU A 207 11.71 6.09 1.48
C LEU A 207 12.52 5.69 0.25
N ASP A 208 13.43 6.56 -0.18
CA ASP A 208 14.44 6.25 -1.20
C ASP A 208 15.74 5.76 -0.55
N LEU A 209 16.06 4.48 -0.74
CA LEU A 209 17.28 3.85 -0.24
C LEU A 209 18.43 3.91 -1.25
N SER A 210 18.31 4.64 -2.36
CA SER A 210 19.36 4.72 -3.38
C SER A 210 20.71 5.11 -2.79
N GLY A 211 21.70 4.22 -2.92
CA GLY A 211 23.05 4.39 -2.39
C GLY A 211 23.25 4.01 -0.92
N TYR A 212 22.16 3.77 -0.16
CA TYR A 212 22.28 3.29 1.22
C TYR A 212 23.02 1.96 1.24
N SER A 213 23.66 1.65 2.36
CA SER A 213 24.55 0.50 2.45
C SER A 213 24.33 -0.32 3.71
N VAL A 214 24.34 -1.65 3.56
CA VAL A 214 24.32 -2.61 4.66
C VAL A 214 25.74 -3.06 4.93
N HIS A 215 26.13 -2.97 6.19
CA HIS A 215 27.45 -3.33 6.70
C HIS A 215 27.36 -4.44 7.74
N ASP A 216 28.40 -5.27 7.77
CA ASP A 216 28.74 -6.19 8.83
C ASP A 216 30.04 -5.68 9.47
N ASP A 217 29.94 -5.16 10.69
CA ASP A 217 31.00 -4.36 11.34
C ASP A 217 31.48 -3.23 10.38
N ALA A 218 32.76 -3.21 10.03
CA ALA A 218 33.34 -2.22 9.12
C ALA A 218 33.31 -2.62 7.64
N GLN A 219 32.73 -3.78 7.28
CA GLN A 219 32.69 -4.27 5.90
C GLN A 219 31.34 -3.98 5.26
N GLU A 220 31.34 -3.26 4.14
CA GLU A 220 30.16 -3.08 3.28
C GLU A 220 29.80 -4.41 2.62
N ARG A 221 28.53 -4.82 2.73
CA ARG A 221 27.99 -6.08 2.18
C ARG A 221 27.06 -5.84 1.01
N HIS A 222 26.32 -4.75 1.06
CA HIS A 222 25.37 -4.37 0.02
C HIS A 222 25.29 -2.85 -0.09
N VAL A 223 25.11 -2.38 -1.32
CA VAL A 223 24.72 -1.01 -1.66
C VAL A 223 23.44 -1.10 -2.45
N PHE A 224 22.39 -0.46 -1.95
CA PHE A 224 21.10 -0.42 -2.61
C PHE A 224 21.24 0.32 -3.95
N PRO A 225 20.83 -0.29 -5.07
CA PRO A 225 20.94 0.33 -6.39
C PRO A 225 20.03 1.56 -6.51
N GLU A 226 20.38 2.46 -7.42
CA GLU A 226 19.55 3.61 -7.78
C GLU A 226 18.11 3.21 -8.12
N GLY A 227 17.15 3.95 -7.56
CA GLY A 227 15.72 3.69 -7.70
C GLY A 227 15.16 2.66 -6.71
N THR A 228 15.89 2.32 -5.63
CA THR A 228 15.36 1.49 -4.54
C THR A 228 14.42 2.32 -3.67
N VAL A 229 13.19 2.52 -4.15
CA VAL A 229 12.15 3.28 -3.44
C VAL A 229 11.17 2.31 -2.77
N ILE A 230 11.02 2.44 -1.46
CA ILE A 230 10.09 1.65 -0.65
C ILE A 230 8.93 2.57 -0.24
N PRO A 231 7.71 2.37 -0.75
CA PRO A 231 6.55 3.18 -0.33
C PRO A 231 6.22 2.92 1.14
N SER A 232 5.33 3.72 1.72
CA SER A 232 4.76 3.44 3.05
C SER A 232 4.13 2.04 3.09
N GLY A 233 4.41 1.28 4.16
CA GLY A 233 4.05 -0.14 4.30
C GLY A 233 4.88 -1.09 3.41
N GLY A 234 5.74 -0.57 2.55
CA GLY A 234 6.56 -1.37 1.65
C GLY A 234 7.55 -2.25 2.41
N VAL A 235 7.82 -3.44 1.84
CA VAL A 235 8.74 -4.43 2.41
C VAL A 235 9.91 -4.62 1.46
N LEU A 236 11.12 -4.71 2.00
CA LEU A 236 12.32 -5.12 1.29
C LEU A 236 12.93 -6.34 1.97
N VAL A 237 13.22 -7.38 1.20
CA VAL A 237 14.00 -8.53 1.66
C VAL A 237 15.35 -8.51 0.96
N LEU A 238 16.41 -8.40 1.75
CA LEU A 238 17.79 -8.51 1.28
C LEU A 238 18.31 -9.90 1.63
N PHE A 239 18.46 -10.76 0.62
CA PHE A 239 19.12 -12.05 0.76
C PHE A 239 20.64 -11.91 0.62
N GLY A 240 21.39 -12.86 1.18
CA GLY A 240 22.83 -12.92 1.00
C GLY A 240 23.26 -13.17 -0.44
N GLY A 241 22.51 -13.96 -1.20
CA GLY A 241 22.89 -14.33 -2.56
C GLY A 241 21.83 -15.15 -3.28
N GLY A 242 22.27 -16.06 -4.15
CA GLY A 242 21.39 -16.99 -4.86
C GLY A 242 20.52 -16.35 -5.93
N ASN A 243 19.47 -17.07 -6.34
CA ASN A 243 18.45 -16.56 -7.27
C ASN A 243 17.06 -16.59 -6.63
N PRO A 244 16.76 -15.64 -5.71
CA PRO A 244 15.52 -15.65 -4.94
C PRO A 244 14.28 -15.91 -5.82
N THR A 245 13.53 -16.96 -5.49
CA THR A 245 12.39 -17.44 -6.26
C THR A 245 11.19 -17.65 -5.36
N GLY A 246 10.21 -16.74 -5.45
CA GLY A 246 9.04 -16.77 -4.57
C GLY A 246 8.21 -15.50 -4.72
N ALA A 247 7.05 -15.49 -4.05
CA ALA A 247 6.18 -14.31 -4.03
C ALA A 247 6.60 -13.29 -2.96
N PHE A 248 7.23 -13.73 -1.87
CA PHE A 248 7.74 -12.91 -0.76
C PHE A 248 6.79 -11.78 -0.34
N GLY A 249 5.49 -12.06 -0.26
CA GLY A 249 4.47 -11.05 0.07
C GLY A 249 4.44 -9.79 -0.80
N ASN A 250 4.95 -9.87 -2.04
CA ASN A 250 5.20 -8.74 -2.95
C ASN A 250 6.27 -7.75 -2.47
N ALA A 251 7.17 -8.17 -1.59
CA ALA A 251 8.33 -7.40 -1.18
C ALA A 251 9.24 -7.09 -2.37
N THR A 252 9.97 -5.98 -2.26
CA THR A 252 11.15 -5.72 -3.09
C THR A 252 12.24 -6.70 -2.68
N VAL A 253 12.70 -7.54 -3.61
CA VAL A 253 13.71 -8.56 -3.30
C VAL A 253 15.04 -8.19 -3.94
N GLN A 254 16.11 -8.22 -3.14
CA GLN A 254 17.47 -7.97 -3.60
C GLN A 254 18.43 -9.00 -3.01
N THR A 255 19.64 -9.07 -3.59
CA THR A 255 20.74 -9.87 -3.07
C THR A 255 21.95 -8.98 -2.74
N ALA A 256 22.75 -9.39 -1.77
CA ALA A 256 23.89 -8.61 -1.32
C ALA A 256 24.87 -8.35 -2.49
N THR A 257 25.36 -7.11 -2.62
CA THR A 257 26.22 -6.70 -3.74
C THR A 257 27.54 -7.48 -3.75
N THR A 258 28.00 -7.91 -2.57
CA THR A 258 29.20 -8.73 -2.40
C THR A 258 28.97 -10.24 -2.58
N GLY A 259 27.71 -10.67 -2.75
CA GLY A 259 27.30 -12.06 -2.89
C GLY A 259 27.11 -12.83 -1.57
N LEU A 260 27.19 -12.14 -0.43
CA LEU A 260 26.88 -12.67 0.90
C LEU A 260 26.63 -11.52 1.89
N LEU A 261 25.83 -11.76 2.93
CA LEU A 261 25.68 -10.83 4.07
C LEU A 261 26.73 -11.10 5.15
N ASN A 262 27.18 -12.35 5.29
CA ASN A 262 28.17 -12.80 6.27
C ASN A 262 27.69 -12.69 7.73
N MET A 263 26.38 -12.84 7.98
CA MET A 263 25.86 -12.76 9.34
C MET A 263 26.20 -14.06 10.08
N ASN A 264 27.23 -14.04 10.92
CA ASN A 264 27.69 -15.19 11.66
C ASN A 264 26.97 -15.36 13.01
N ASN A 265 27.04 -16.58 13.54
CA ASN A 265 26.32 -17.00 14.74
C ASN A 265 26.92 -16.49 16.07
N ALA A 266 27.87 -15.53 16.04
CA ALA A 266 28.46 -14.98 17.26
C ALA A 266 29.10 -13.59 17.06
N GLY A 267 28.42 -12.55 17.55
CA GLY A 267 29.01 -11.22 17.73
C GLY A 267 28.94 -10.31 16.50
N ASP A 268 28.07 -10.63 15.55
CA ASP A 268 27.85 -9.78 14.38
C ASP A 268 26.83 -8.68 14.64
N PHE A 269 27.10 -7.57 13.96
CA PHE A 269 26.38 -6.33 14.12
C PHE A 269 26.09 -5.76 12.75
N VAL A 270 24.84 -5.92 12.32
CA VAL A 270 24.38 -5.41 11.03
C VAL A 270 24.07 -3.94 11.18
N THR A 271 24.61 -3.11 10.29
CA THR A 271 24.38 -1.66 10.28
C THR A 271 23.89 -1.20 8.92
N LEU A 272 22.75 -0.52 8.89
CA LEU A 272 22.31 0.24 7.72
C LEU A 272 22.83 1.67 7.81
N GLN A 273 23.46 2.16 6.76
CA GLN A 273 23.98 3.53 6.67
C GLN A 273 23.39 4.28 5.46
N ASN A 274 23.15 5.58 5.63
CA ASN A 274 22.79 6.47 4.53
C ASN A 274 24.02 6.88 3.71
N ASN A 275 23.80 7.68 2.66
CA ASN A 275 24.86 8.16 1.75
C ASN A 275 25.92 9.06 2.42
N ASN A 276 25.61 9.60 3.61
CA ASN A 276 26.54 10.42 4.41
C ASN A 276 27.38 9.56 5.38
N GLY A 277 27.13 8.25 5.45
CA GLY A 277 27.74 7.33 6.42
C GLY A 277 27.11 7.42 7.81
N GLU A 278 25.93 8.01 7.94
CA GLU A 278 25.20 8.06 9.20
C GLU A 278 24.44 6.76 9.40
N VAL A 279 24.43 6.27 10.64
CA VAL A 279 23.75 5.03 11.01
C VAL A 279 22.24 5.27 11.05
N VAL A 280 21.50 4.52 10.23
CA VAL A 280 20.03 4.55 10.16
C VAL A 280 19.44 3.50 11.09
N LEU A 281 19.94 2.25 11.01
CA LEU A 281 19.47 1.12 11.81
C LEU A 281 20.63 0.21 12.18
N THR A 282 20.45 -0.51 13.28
CA THR A 282 21.38 -1.56 13.70
C THR A 282 20.63 -2.78 14.19
N PHE A 283 21.20 -3.96 13.96
CA PHE A 283 20.74 -5.21 14.54
C PHE A 283 21.92 -5.96 15.15
N ASP A 284 21.83 -6.20 16.46
CA ASP A 284 22.84 -6.91 17.22
C ASP A 284 22.46 -8.39 17.35
N ILE A 285 23.28 -9.26 16.77
CA ILE A 285 23.07 -10.71 16.79
C ILE A 285 23.61 -11.32 18.10
N GLU A 286 24.51 -10.65 18.82
CA GLU A 286 25.16 -11.18 20.03
C GLU A 286 24.17 -11.68 21.11
N PRO A 287 23.09 -10.95 21.45
CA PRO A 287 22.11 -11.39 22.44
C PRO A 287 21.27 -12.59 22.00
N LEU A 288 21.21 -12.84 20.68
CA LEU A 288 20.37 -13.85 20.05
C LEU A 288 21.16 -15.12 19.70
N SER A 289 22.49 -15.05 19.75
CA SER A 289 23.43 -16.07 19.26
C SER A 289 23.38 -17.37 20.07
N ASN A 290 22.67 -18.38 19.55
CA ASN A 290 22.65 -19.74 20.10
C ASN A 290 22.59 -20.86 19.04
N ASN A 291 22.89 -20.55 17.77
CA ASN A 291 22.61 -21.38 16.60
C ASN A 291 21.13 -21.77 16.53
N PRO A 292 20.24 -20.81 16.22
CA PRO A 292 18.81 -21.03 16.27
C PRO A 292 18.30 -22.01 15.21
N ASP A 293 19.00 -22.21 14.09
CA ASP A 293 18.48 -22.92 12.90
C ASP A 293 17.09 -22.37 12.45
N GLU A 294 16.83 -21.07 12.68
CA GLU A 294 15.59 -20.34 12.37
C GLU A 294 15.83 -18.82 12.41
N SER A 295 14.87 -18.04 11.93
CA SER A 295 14.94 -16.58 12.00
C SER A 295 14.53 -16.06 13.38
N TYR A 296 14.89 -14.80 13.63
CA TYR A 296 14.33 -13.99 14.69
C TYR A 296 13.37 -12.97 14.10
N SER A 297 12.14 -12.97 14.60
CA SER A 297 11.09 -12.04 14.19
C SER A 297 10.79 -11.04 15.28
N ARG A 298 10.59 -9.79 14.86
CA ARG A 298 9.99 -8.75 15.67
C ARG A 298 8.57 -9.17 16.04
N TYR A 299 8.23 -9.12 17.33
CA TYR A 299 6.91 -9.56 17.77
C TYR A 299 6.23 -8.56 18.72
N PRO A 300 4.93 -8.26 18.50
CA PRO A 300 4.19 -8.51 17.25
C PRO A 300 4.90 -7.91 16.02
N ASP A 301 4.57 -8.37 14.81
CA ASP A 301 5.06 -7.72 13.58
C ASP A 301 4.84 -6.21 13.66
N LEU A 302 5.81 -5.44 13.19
CA LEU A 302 5.82 -3.96 13.22
C LEU A 302 5.94 -3.31 14.61
N ASN A 303 6.11 -4.08 15.68
CA ASN A 303 6.19 -3.51 17.03
C ASN A 303 7.47 -2.68 17.22
N THR A 304 7.34 -1.38 17.54
CA THR A 304 8.47 -0.48 17.77
C THR A 304 8.93 -0.44 19.22
N GLU A 305 8.14 -0.97 20.17
CA GLU A 305 8.40 -0.86 21.60
C GLU A 305 8.80 -2.21 22.22
N PRO A 306 9.94 -2.31 22.91
CA PRO A 306 10.36 -3.56 23.53
C PRO A 306 9.41 -4.04 24.63
N ASP A 307 9.45 -5.33 24.93
CA ASP A 307 8.77 -5.89 26.09
C ASP A 307 9.39 -5.40 27.43
N SER A 308 8.82 -5.85 28.54
CA SER A 308 9.31 -5.46 29.87
C SER A 308 10.76 -5.88 30.18
N ASP A 309 11.29 -6.84 29.44
CA ASP A 309 12.66 -7.34 29.56
C ASP A 309 13.61 -6.71 28.53
N GLY A 310 13.10 -5.81 27.67
CA GLY A 310 13.87 -5.12 26.64
C GLY A 310 13.92 -5.86 25.31
N ASN A 311 13.18 -6.95 25.13
CA ASN A 311 13.20 -7.75 23.90
C ASN A 311 12.23 -7.21 22.87
N LEU A 312 12.69 -7.13 21.62
CA LEU A 312 11.85 -6.87 20.45
C LEU A 312 11.74 -8.09 19.53
N PHE A 313 12.74 -8.98 19.57
CA PHE A 313 12.88 -10.10 18.66
C PHE A 313 12.81 -11.43 19.40
N PHE A 314 12.14 -12.40 18.77
CA PHE A 314 11.91 -13.72 19.32
C PHE A 314 12.13 -14.77 18.22
N GLN A 315 12.51 -15.99 18.62
CA GLN A 315 12.64 -17.11 17.70
C GLN A 315 11.31 -17.34 16.96
N HIS A 316 11.35 -17.33 15.63
CA HIS A 316 10.17 -17.34 14.76
C HIS A 316 9.23 -18.52 15.04
N ALA A 317 9.78 -19.73 15.08
CA ALA A 317 9.05 -20.98 15.29
C ALA A 317 8.46 -21.10 16.71
N SER A 318 8.98 -20.31 17.66
CA SER A 318 8.45 -20.27 19.04
C SER A 318 7.14 -19.49 19.16
N LEU A 319 6.85 -18.60 18.20
CA LEU A 319 5.66 -17.77 18.15
C LEU A 319 4.50 -18.55 17.54
N SER A 320 3.33 -18.50 18.19
CA SER A 320 2.20 -19.36 17.82
C SER A 320 1.65 -19.12 16.42
N GLU A 321 1.77 -17.87 15.96
CA GLU A 321 1.29 -17.36 14.69
C GLU A 321 2.11 -17.90 13.50
N SER A 322 3.38 -18.27 13.73
CA SER A 322 4.25 -18.90 12.72
C SER A 322 3.73 -20.26 12.24
N SER A 323 2.86 -20.88 13.04
CA SER A 323 2.42 -22.26 12.83
C SER A 323 3.59 -23.26 12.70
N GLY A 324 4.74 -22.94 13.32
CA GLY A 324 5.95 -23.77 13.32
C GLY A 324 6.80 -23.67 12.05
N THR A 325 6.58 -22.66 11.21
CA THR A 325 7.55 -22.26 10.18
C THR A 325 8.83 -21.72 10.84
N LEU A 326 9.94 -21.76 10.14
CA LEU A 326 11.25 -21.34 10.67
C LEU A 326 11.63 -19.91 10.26
N PHE A 327 10.91 -19.34 9.29
CA PHE A 327 11.08 -17.99 8.78
C PHE A 327 9.92 -17.65 7.82
N SER A 328 9.70 -16.36 7.54
CA SER A 328 8.64 -15.90 6.63
C SER A 328 9.03 -14.69 5.76
N PRO A 329 10.13 -14.74 4.98
CA PRO A 329 10.66 -13.58 4.27
C PRO A 329 9.61 -12.91 3.37
N GLY A 330 9.44 -11.60 3.57
CA GLY A 330 8.53 -10.73 2.83
C GLY A 330 7.09 -10.77 3.33
N THR A 331 6.80 -11.54 4.39
CA THR A 331 5.45 -11.71 4.94
C THR A 331 5.46 -11.55 6.45
N ARG A 332 4.30 -11.20 7.01
CA ARG A 332 4.07 -11.28 8.45
C ARG A 332 4.31 -12.70 8.93
N ILE A 333 4.51 -12.86 10.23
CA ILE A 333 4.79 -14.15 10.86
C ILE A 333 3.78 -15.26 10.51
N ASN A 334 2.52 -14.90 10.24
CA ASN A 334 1.47 -15.84 9.87
C ASN A 334 1.36 -16.12 8.35
N GLY A 335 2.33 -15.63 7.56
CA GLY A 335 2.38 -15.74 6.11
C GLY A 335 1.46 -14.78 5.34
N THR A 336 0.81 -13.82 6.01
CA THR A 336 0.03 -12.78 5.34
C THR A 336 0.89 -11.59 4.92
N ASN A 337 0.45 -10.81 3.93
CA ASN A 337 1.17 -9.61 3.52
C ASN A 337 1.15 -8.53 4.62
N PHE A 338 2.15 -7.65 4.59
CA PHE A 338 2.16 -6.45 5.43
C PHE A 338 1.08 -5.44 5.01
N ASN A 339 0.73 -5.43 3.72
CA ASN A 339 -0.21 -4.52 3.04
C ASN A 339 -1.44 -5.27 2.51
#